data_AF-K0K095-F1
#
_entry.id   AF-K0K095-F1
#
_cell.length_a   1.000
_cell.length_b   1.000
_cell.length_c   1.000
_cell.angle_alpha   90.00
_cell.angle_beta   90.00
_cell.angle_gamma   90.00
#
_symmetry.space_group_name_H-M   'P 1'
#
loop_
_entity.id
_entity.type
_entity.pdbx_description
1 polymer ?
#
loop_
_entity_poly.entity_id
_entity_poly.type
_entity_poly.pdbx_seq_one_letter_code
_entity_poly.pdbx_strand_id
1 'polypeptide(L)'
;MPLRRADRRTRDPTPRKRERAHTSCGPVRGVFGVTRSRHGPEVVRSAPNPAPPAVLVAAVGIGVHAFNHVTIVVQDVWRLLATPDAATFNPGTVYHPISAVLYLWLAVTVHSGRNSGRVAITVLPAFQAVGRYFVFASYPEVEVRADLVTGWALSAVVLGLLWAPATTRGHFGKRFA
;
A
#
# COMPACT_ATOMS: atom_id res chain seq x y z
N MET A 1 9.95 -46.38 -56.00
CA MET A 1 10.09 -47.41 -54.95
C MET A 1 9.12 -47.10 -53.80
N PRO A 2 8.49 -48.10 -53.17
CA PRO A 2 7.21 -47.95 -52.48
C PRO A 2 7.32 -47.77 -50.94
N LEU A 3 6.24 -47.18 -50.39
CA LEU A 3 5.60 -47.38 -49.07
C LEU A 3 6.45 -47.26 -47.78
N ARG A 4 6.10 -46.29 -46.92
CA ARG A 4 5.52 -46.62 -45.59
C ARG A 4 4.78 -45.45 -44.95
N ARG A 5 3.65 -45.82 -44.35
CA ARG A 5 2.58 -45.04 -43.73
C ARG A 5 2.68 -45.17 -42.21
N ALA A 6 2.06 -44.23 -41.50
CA ALA A 6 1.63 -44.31 -40.10
C ALA A 6 2.74 -44.08 -39.04
N ASP A 7 2.48 -43.55 -37.85
CA ASP A 7 1.18 -43.47 -37.16
C ASP A 7 1.18 -42.37 -36.09
N ARG A 8 -0.01 -41.83 -35.85
CA ARG A 8 -0.35 -40.81 -34.87
C ARG A 8 -0.95 -41.54 -33.66
N ARG A 9 -0.27 -41.58 -32.52
CA ARG A 9 -0.83 -42.06 -31.24
C ARG A 9 -0.54 -41.06 -30.12
N THR A 10 -1.53 -40.25 -29.73
CA THR A 10 -2.48 -40.46 -28.62
C THR A 10 -1.85 -40.45 -27.23
N ARG A 11 -2.15 -39.33 -26.56
CA ARG A 11 -2.35 -39.08 -25.13
C ARG A 11 -2.40 -40.33 -24.25
N ASP A 12 -1.61 -40.28 -23.19
CA ASP A 12 -1.71 -41.15 -22.02
C ASP A 12 -2.22 -40.32 -20.83
N PRO A 13 -3.46 -40.53 -20.36
CA PRO A 13 -3.91 -40.07 -19.05
C PRO A 13 -3.88 -41.25 -18.07
N THR A 14 -2.91 -41.25 -17.15
CA THR A 14 -2.86 -42.20 -16.03
C THR A 14 -4.07 -42.01 -15.10
N PRO A 15 -4.87 -43.06 -14.80
CA PRO A 15 -5.85 -43.03 -13.73
C PRO A 15 -5.30 -43.74 -12.50
N ARG A 16 -5.09 -43.03 -11.38
CA ARG A 16 -4.75 -43.66 -10.10
C ARG A 16 -6.03 -43.92 -9.31
N LYS A 17 -6.53 -45.14 -9.42
CA LYS A 17 -7.60 -45.73 -8.62
C LYS A 17 -6.96 -46.41 -7.40
N ARG A 18 -7.30 -46.00 -6.18
CA ARG A 18 -7.12 -46.83 -4.98
C ARG A 18 -8.31 -46.69 -4.02
N GLU A 19 -9.20 -47.65 -4.21
CA GLU A 19 -10.14 -48.34 -3.30
C GLU A 19 -10.01 -48.05 -1.78
N ARG A 20 -11.08 -47.50 -1.19
CA ARG A 20 -12.08 -48.09 -0.22
C ARG A 20 -11.63 -48.25 1.24
N ALA A 21 -12.44 -47.68 2.14
CA ALA A 21 -12.88 -48.35 3.36
C ALA A 21 -14.33 -47.90 3.70
N HIS A 22 -15.17 -48.90 3.96
CA HIS A 22 -16.59 -48.83 4.28
C HIS A 22 -16.84 -48.53 5.77
N THR A 23 -17.87 -47.72 6.07
CA THR A 23 -18.71 -47.73 7.29
C THR A 23 -19.84 -46.73 7.02
N SER A 24 -21.13 -46.93 7.30
CA SER A 24 -21.99 -48.04 7.71
C SER A 24 -23.43 -47.49 7.53
N CYS A 25 -24.39 -48.32 7.13
CA CYS A 25 -25.82 -48.00 7.09
C CYS A 25 -26.43 -47.86 8.50
N GLY A 26 -27.46 -47.01 8.63
CA GLY A 26 -28.42 -46.92 9.74
C GLY A 26 -29.59 -45.96 9.39
N PRO A 27 -30.81 -46.11 9.94
CA PRO A 27 -32.05 -46.17 9.14
C PRO A 27 -32.95 -44.90 9.10
N VAL A 28 -34.10 -45.08 8.43
CA VAL A 28 -34.99 -44.13 7.76
C VAL A 28 -36.18 -43.62 8.62
N ARG A 29 -36.64 -42.40 8.30
CA ARG A 29 -38.00 -41.78 8.44
C ARG A 29 -38.46 -41.20 9.79
N GLY A 30 -38.68 -39.88 9.77
CA GLY A 30 -39.69 -39.14 10.53
C GLY A 30 -40.21 -37.98 9.68
N VAL A 31 -41.52 -37.76 9.69
CA VAL A 31 -42.31 -36.95 8.76
C VAL A 31 -42.57 -35.55 9.34
N PHE A 32 -42.97 -34.61 8.46
CA PHE A 32 -43.68 -33.35 8.71
C PHE A 32 -42.85 -32.10 9.03
N GLY A 33 -42.73 -31.26 8.00
CA GLY A 33 -43.11 -29.84 7.98
C GLY A 33 -42.53 -28.93 9.05
N VAL A 34 -41.78 -27.90 8.62
CA VAL A 34 -41.89 -26.51 9.10
C VAL A 34 -40.94 -25.65 8.24
N THR A 35 -41.54 -24.62 7.65
CA THR A 35 -40.99 -23.42 6.98
C THR A 35 -39.49 -23.37 6.66
N ARG A 36 -39.20 -23.43 5.35
CA ARG A 36 -37.98 -22.87 4.77
C ARG A 36 -38.02 -21.34 4.91
N SER A 37 -37.69 -20.83 6.08
CA SER A 37 -37.33 -19.42 6.25
C SER A 37 -36.11 -19.16 5.37
N ARG A 38 -36.33 -18.52 4.22
CA ARG A 38 -35.32 -17.74 3.51
C ARG A 38 -34.92 -16.59 4.44
N HIS A 39 -34.12 -16.88 5.46
CA HIS A 39 -33.18 -15.87 5.93
C HIS A 39 -32.10 -15.85 4.86
N GLY A 40 -32.22 -14.88 3.94
CA GLY A 40 -31.06 -14.47 3.17
C GLY A 40 -29.93 -14.18 4.16
N PRO A 41 -28.66 -14.50 3.84
CA PRO A 41 -27.57 -14.11 4.70
C PRO A 41 -27.68 -12.60 4.89
N GLU A 42 -28.06 -12.20 6.10
CA GLU A 42 -27.90 -10.83 6.55
C GLU A 42 -26.41 -10.58 6.39
N VAL A 43 -26.05 -9.77 5.39
CA VAL A 43 -24.69 -9.31 5.19
C VAL A 43 -24.42 -8.40 6.37
N VAL A 44 -24.05 -9.00 7.50
CA VAL A 44 -23.49 -8.30 8.64
C VAL A 44 -22.21 -7.70 8.10
N ARG A 45 -22.31 -6.45 7.60
CA ARG A 45 -21.17 -5.62 7.27
C ARG A 45 -20.43 -5.44 8.57
N SER A 46 -19.48 -6.36 8.82
CA SER A 46 -18.54 -6.24 9.91
C SER A 46 -17.97 -4.83 9.83
N ALA A 47 -18.14 -4.07 10.90
CA ALA A 47 -17.65 -2.70 10.96
C ALA A 47 -16.19 -2.69 10.48
N PRO A 48 -15.77 -1.68 9.70
CA PRO A 48 -14.39 -1.60 9.24
C PRO A 48 -13.48 -1.62 10.47
N ASN A 49 -12.67 -2.68 10.59
CA ASN A 49 -11.70 -2.78 11.67
C ASN A 49 -10.84 -1.51 11.66
N PRO A 50 -10.69 -0.81 12.80
CA PRO A 50 -9.92 0.42 12.87
C PRO A 50 -8.48 0.16 12.41
N ALA A 51 -7.86 1.17 11.79
CA ALA A 51 -6.48 1.08 11.35
C ALA A 51 -5.56 0.84 12.56
N PRO A 52 -4.50 0.01 12.44
CA PRO A 52 -3.53 -0.18 13.51
C PRO A 52 -2.91 1.15 13.96
N PRO A 53 -2.58 1.32 15.26
CA PRO A 53 -1.99 2.57 15.75
C PRO A 53 -0.75 3.03 14.97
N ALA A 54 0.12 2.11 14.57
CA ALA A 54 1.30 2.42 13.75
C ALA A 54 0.93 3.01 12.37
N VAL A 55 -0.17 2.56 11.76
CA VAL A 55 -0.68 3.12 10.50
C VAL A 55 -1.21 4.52 10.71
N LEU A 56 -1.94 4.75 11.81
CA LEU A 56 -2.46 6.08 12.15
C LEU A 56 -1.32 7.07 12.37
N VAL A 57 -0.33 6.72 13.19
CA VAL A 57 0.86 7.55 13.45
C VAL A 57 1.59 7.87 12.15
N ALA A 58 1.82 6.87 11.31
CA ALA A 58 2.45 7.08 10.00
C ALA A 58 1.61 7.99 9.09
N ALA A 59 0.30 7.74 8.97
CA ALA A 59 -0.59 8.54 8.13
C ALA A 59 -0.66 10.00 8.60
N VAL A 60 -0.72 10.24 9.91
CA VAL A 60 -0.67 11.58 10.50
C VAL A 60 0.67 12.24 10.20
N GLY A 61 1.80 11.55 10.41
CA GLY A 61 3.13 12.09 10.11
C GLY A 61 3.30 12.47 8.64
N ILE A 62 2.81 11.63 7.71
CA ILE A 62 2.78 11.92 6.27
C ILE A 62 1.88 13.14 6.00
N GLY A 63 0.73 13.24 6.66
CA GLY A 63 -0.19 14.37 6.55
C GLY A 63 0.42 15.69 7.03
N VAL A 64 1.11 15.68 8.17
CA VAL A 64 1.86 16.84 8.68
C VAL A 64 2.94 17.25 7.67
N HIS A 65 3.63 16.28 7.08
CA HIS A 65 4.62 16.58 6.06
C HIS A 65 3.98 17.19 4.79
N ALA A 66 2.83 16.67 4.35
CA ALA A 66 2.07 17.26 3.25
C ALA A 66 1.66 18.71 3.55
N PHE A 67 1.21 18.98 4.77
CA PHE A 67 0.85 20.32 5.23
C PHE A 67 2.05 21.27 5.19
N ASN A 68 3.24 20.83 5.60
CA ASN A 68 4.46 21.61 5.47
C ASN A 68 4.76 22.02 4.02
N HIS A 69 4.54 21.12 3.05
CA HIS A 69 4.67 21.48 1.63
C HIS A 69 3.64 22.53 1.21
N VAL A 70 2.39 22.42 1.68
CA VAL A 70 1.35 23.43 1.40
C VAL A 70 1.75 24.80 1.97
N THR A 71 2.27 24.86 3.20
CA THR A 71 2.71 26.13 3.78
C THR A 71 3.85 26.78 3.00
N ILE A 72 4.79 25.98 2.49
CA ILE A 72 5.88 26.48 1.65
C ILE A 72 5.32 27.01 0.31
N VAL A 73 4.36 26.31 -0.31
CA VAL A 73 3.69 26.78 -1.54
C VAL A 73 2.99 28.12 -1.31
N VAL A 74 2.28 28.27 -0.19
CA VAL A 74 1.60 29.53 0.15
C VAL A 74 2.64 30.65 0.33
N GLN A 75 3.76 30.38 0.98
CA GLN A 75 4.85 31.36 1.13
C GLN A 75 5.49 31.73 -0.21
N ASP A 76 5.72 30.77 -1.10
CA ASP A 76 6.28 30.99 -2.44
C ASP A 76 5.32 31.86 -3.29
N VAL A 77 4.03 31.54 -3.28
CA VAL A 77 3.00 32.34 -3.98
C VAL A 77 2.91 33.74 -3.37
N TRP A 78 2.91 33.85 -2.05
CA TRP A 78 2.88 35.15 -1.38
C TRP A 78 4.09 36.01 -1.75
N ARG A 79 5.30 35.44 -1.76
CA ARG A 79 6.53 36.14 -2.20
C ARG A 79 6.44 36.59 -3.65
N LEU A 80 5.91 35.75 -4.54
CA LEU A 80 5.71 36.10 -5.94
C LEU A 80 4.76 37.28 -6.11
N LEU A 81 3.73 37.38 -5.27
CA LEU A 81 2.76 38.48 -5.31
C LEU A 81 3.26 39.76 -4.64
N ALA A 82 3.92 39.63 -3.48
CA ALA A 82 4.33 40.77 -2.66
C ALA A 82 5.60 41.46 -3.18
N THR A 83 6.53 40.69 -3.75
CA THR A 83 7.84 41.17 -4.22
C THR A 83 8.22 40.46 -5.53
N PRO A 84 7.51 40.70 -6.64
CA PRO A 84 7.73 39.99 -7.91
C PRO A 84 9.16 40.19 -8.45
N ASP A 85 9.75 41.36 -8.24
CA ASP A 85 11.09 41.71 -8.74
C ASP A 85 12.22 40.90 -8.08
N ALA A 86 11.96 40.37 -6.88
CA ALA A 86 12.88 39.51 -6.13
C ALA A 86 12.50 38.02 -6.21
N ALA A 87 11.37 37.69 -6.84
CA ALA A 87 10.87 36.33 -6.90
C ALA A 87 11.60 35.53 -7.99
N THR A 88 12.59 34.73 -7.58
CA THR A 88 13.27 33.81 -8.49
C THR A 88 12.52 32.49 -8.59
N PHE A 89 12.32 31.99 -9.81
CA PHE A 89 11.81 30.63 -10.03
C PHE A 89 12.88 29.62 -9.62
N ASN A 90 12.68 28.96 -8.48
CA ASN A 90 13.58 27.92 -7.99
C ASN A 90 12.93 26.54 -8.16
N PRO A 91 13.70 25.45 -8.21
CA PRO A 91 13.14 24.09 -8.35
C PRO A 91 12.10 23.74 -7.27
N GLY A 92 12.23 24.32 -6.08
CA GLY A 92 11.27 24.18 -4.98
C GLY A 92 9.87 24.66 -5.35
N THR A 93 9.74 25.76 -6.08
CA THR A 93 8.45 26.32 -6.50
C THR A 93 7.59 25.34 -7.32
N VAL A 94 8.23 24.41 -8.04
CA VAL A 94 7.55 23.31 -8.76
C VAL A 94 7.44 22.05 -7.91
N TYR A 95 8.47 21.74 -7.14
CA TYR A 95 8.55 20.51 -6.36
C TYR A 95 7.57 20.46 -5.18
N HIS A 96 7.44 21.55 -4.41
CA HIS A 96 6.57 21.61 -3.23
C HIS A 96 5.08 21.35 -3.56
N PRO A 97 4.45 21.96 -4.59
CA PRO A 97 3.04 21.70 -4.88
C PRO A 97 2.79 20.26 -5.34
N ILE A 98 3.67 19.71 -6.18
CA ILE A 98 3.59 18.30 -6.61
C ILE A 98 3.73 17.38 -5.39
N SER A 99 4.70 17.67 -4.52
CA SER A 99 4.95 16.89 -3.31
C SER A 99 3.78 16.95 -2.34
N ALA A 100 3.17 18.12 -2.12
CA ALA A 100 1.99 18.26 -1.26
C ALA A 100 0.87 17.30 -1.68
N VAL A 101 0.54 17.27 -2.99
CA VAL A 101 -0.48 16.38 -3.54
C VAL A 101 -0.08 14.92 -3.38
N LEU A 102 1.16 14.56 -3.71
CA LEU A 102 1.66 13.19 -3.58
C LEU A 102 1.61 12.69 -2.14
N TYR A 103 2.01 13.50 -1.16
CA TYR A 103 1.98 13.11 0.25
C TYR A 103 0.57 13.04 0.82
N LEU A 104 -0.32 13.95 0.43
CA LEU A 104 -1.73 13.86 0.83
C LEU A 104 -2.37 12.58 0.27
N TRP A 105 -2.12 12.29 -1.00
CA TRP A 105 -2.55 11.03 -1.62
C TRP A 105 -1.95 9.81 -0.93
N LEU A 106 -0.66 9.86 -0.56
CA LEU A 106 0.02 8.79 0.16
C LEU A 106 -0.60 8.56 1.53
N ALA A 107 -0.87 9.63 2.30
CA ALA A 107 -1.50 9.54 3.63
C ALA A 107 -2.86 8.83 3.54
N VAL A 108 -3.70 9.22 2.58
CA VAL A 108 -5.01 8.57 2.33
C VAL A 108 -4.81 7.10 1.96
N THR A 109 -3.88 6.81 1.05
CA THR A 109 -3.65 5.44 0.54
C THR A 109 -3.10 4.51 1.63
N VAL A 110 -2.21 5.02 2.49
CA VAL A 110 -1.67 4.32 3.67
C VAL A 110 -2.79 4.05 4.68
N HIS A 111 -3.59 5.06 4.99
CA HIS A 111 -4.73 4.91 5.91
C HIS A 111 -5.74 3.88 5.40
N SER A 112 -6.07 3.89 4.10
CA SER A 112 -7.00 2.94 3.48
C SER A 112 -6.47 1.51 3.35
N GLY A 113 -5.18 1.26 3.63
CA GLY A 113 -4.59 -0.09 3.54
C GLY A 113 -4.49 -0.62 2.11
N ARG A 114 -4.43 0.25 1.09
CA ARG A 114 -4.27 -0.18 -0.30
C ARG A 114 -2.84 -0.69 -0.52
N ASN A 115 -2.68 -1.81 -1.22
CA ASN A 115 -1.35 -2.33 -1.61
C ASN A 115 -0.48 -1.29 -2.35
N SER A 116 -1.11 -0.39 -3.13
CA SER A 116 -0.42 0.73 -3.77
C SER A 116 0.25 1.68 -2.78
N GLY A 117 -0.32 1.86 -1.58
CA GLY A 117 0.27 2.67 -0.52
C GLY A 117 1.54 2.06 0.04
N ARG A 118 1.61 0.72 0.07
CA ARG A 118 2.77 -0.04 0.52
C ARG A 118 3.95 0.07 -0.46
N VAL A 119 3.65 0.05 -1.75
CA VAL A 119 4.65 0.32 -2.81
C VAL A 119 5.09 1.79 -2.73
N ALA A 120 4.13 2.72 -2.70
CA ALA A 120 4.42 4.15 -2.70
C ALA A 120 5.23 4.59 -1.47
N ILE A 121 4.94 4.09 -0.27
CA ILE A 121 5.72 4.41 0.93
C ILE A 121 7.13 3.81 0.91
N THR A 122 7.40 2.86 0.03
CA THR A 122 8.76 2.31 -0.14
C THR A 122 9.53 3.12 -1.18
N VAL A 123 8.87 3.42 -2.30
CA VAL A 123 9.49 4.08 -3.46
C VAL A 123 9.72 5.57 -3.20
N LEU A 124 8.72 6.30 -2.67
CA LEU A 124 8.82 7.75 -2.47
C LEU A 124 9.95 8.13 -1.50
N PRO A 125 10.08 7.52 -0.31
CA PRO A 125 11.20 7.83 0.59
C PRO A 125 12.56 7.44 0.02
N ALA A 126 12.64 6.40 -0.83
CA ALA A 126 13.90 6.05 -1.49
C ALA A 126 14.36 7.16 -2.46
N PHE A 127 13.46 7.65 -3.31
CA PHE A 127 13.76 8.79 -4.19
C PHE A 127 14.11 10.05 -3.39
N GLN A 128 13.42 10.31 -2.28
CA GLN A 128 13.74 11.42 -1.40
C GLN A 128 15.08 11.25 -0.71
N ALA A 129 15.45 10.03 -0.32
CA ALA A 129 16.74 9.77 0.29
C ALA A 129 17.87 10.12 -0.69
N VAL A 130 17.71 9.75 -1.96
CA VAL A 130 18.63 10.13 -3.06
C VAL A 130 18.66 11.65 -3.24
N GLY A 131 17.51 12.31 -3.35
CA GLY A 131 17.45 13.77 -3.47
C GLY A 131 18.13 14.49 -2.29
N ARG A 132 17.83 14.06 -1.07
CA ARG A 132 18.46 14.57 0.17
C ARG A 132 19.96 14.32 0.20
N TYR A 133 20.44 13.21 -0.36
CA TYR A 133 21.88 12.93 -0.45
C TYR A 133 22.59 13.94 -1.36
N PHE A 134 22.00 14.28 -2.50
CA PHE A 134 22.56 15.33 -3.37
C PHE A 134 22.63 16.69 -2.65
N VAL A 135 21.59 17.06 -1.90
CA VAL A 135 21.61 18.29 -1.09
C VAL A 135 22.68 18.19 0.00
N PHE A 136 22.76 17.08 0.72
CA PHE A 136 23.76 16.84 1.76
C PHE A 136 25.20 16.97 1.24
N ALA A 137 25.46 16.45 0.04
CA ALA A 137 26.76 16.54 -0.62
C ALA A 137 27.07 17.96 -1.12
N SER A 138 26.05 18.71 -1.55
CA SER A 138 26.21 20.05 -2.14
C SER A 138 26.35 21.16 -1.09
N TYR A 139 25.78 20.97 0.11
CA TYR A 139 25.71 21.99 1.17
C TYR A 139 26.48 21.52 2.42
N PRO A 140 27.64 22.12 2.73
CA PRO A 140 28.48 21.72 3.87
C PRO A 140 27.95 22.19 5.23
N GLU A 141 26.98 23.09 5.26
CA GLU A 141 26.45 23.71 6.46
C GLU A 141 25.86 22.67 7.42
N VAL A 142 26.28 22.73 8.69
CA VAL A 142 25.90 21.74 9.73
C VAL A 142 24.39 21.72 9.94
N GLU A 143 23.75 22.88 9.93
CA GLU A 143 22.29 23.02 10.11
C GLU A 143 21.52 22.29 9.01
N VAL A 144 21.89 22.53 7.74
CA VAL A 144 21.29 21.85 6.58
C VAL A 144 21.48 20.34 6.69
N ARG A 145 22.69 19.89 7.07
CA ARG A 145 23.00 18.46 7.22
C ARG A 145 22.21 17.82 8.36
N ALA A 146 22.05 18.51 9.49
CA ALA A 146 21.28 18.02 10.63
C ALA A 146 19.80 17.83 10.28
N ASP A 147 19.21 18.78 9.54
CA ASP A 147 17.84 18.68 9.05
C ASP A 147 17.65 17.49 8.09
N LEU A 148 18.61 17.29 7.17
CA LEU A 148 18.58 16.17 6.22
C LEU A 148 18.69 14.82 6.92
N VAL A 149 19.60 14.69 7.89
CA VAL A 149 19.76 13.46 8.70
C VAL A 149 18.50 13.17 9.50
N THR A 150 17.91 14.20 10.11
CA THR A 150 16.62 14.07 10.82
C THR A 150 15.53 13.59 9.88
N GLY A 151 15.49 14.14 8.66
CA GLY A 151 14.60 13.68 7.61
C GLY A 151 14.78 12.20 7.29
N TRP A 152 16.02 11.72 7.11
CA TRP A 152 16.30 10.31 6.84
C TRP A 152 15.88 9.40 8.01
N ALA A 153 16.18 9.81 9.24
CA ALA A 153 15.80 9.06 10.43
C ALA A 153 14.28 8.89 10.52
N LEU A 154 13.51 9.96 10.29
CA LEU A 154 12.05 9.89 10.27
C LEU A 154 11.52 8.97 9.16
N SER A 155 12.09 9.04 7.96
CA SER A 155 11.72 8.14 6.86
C SER A 155 11.98 6.67 7.22
N ALA A 156 13.10 6.36 7.87
CA ALA A 156 13.42 5.01 8.34
C ALA A 156 12.45 4.52 9.42
N VAL A 157 12.09 5.39 10.38
CA VAL A 157 11.11 5.07 11.44
C VAL A 157 9.74 4.77 10.83
N VAL A 158 9.24 5.62 9.92
CA VAL A 158 7.94 5.41 9.25
C VAL A 158 7.94 4.10 8.46
N LEU A 159 9.02 3.82 7.71
CA LEU A 159 9.18 2.55 7.01
C LEU A 159 9.16 1.37 7.98
N GLY A 160 9.90 1.45 9.09
CA GLY A 160 9.92 0.43 10.13
C GLY A 160 8.54 0.16 10.73
N LEU A 161 7.81 1.22 11.10
CA LEU A 161 6.44 1.12 11.66
C LEU A 161 5.45 0.48 10.69
N LEU A 162 5.65 0.67 9.38
CA LEU A 162 4.76 0.15 8.36
C LEU A 162 5.14 -1.25 7.85
N TRP A 163 6.39 -1.66 8.01
CA TRP A 163 6.89 -2.95 7.52
C TRP A 163 7.11 -4.01 8.61
N ALA A 164 7.46 -3.62 9.84
CA ALA A 164 7.82 -4.57 10.89
C ALA A 164 6.60 -5.22 11.59
N PRO A 165 5.59 -4.48 12.08
CA PRO A 165 4.50 -5.08 12.85
C PRO A 165 3.61 -5.97 11.97
N ALA A 166 3.27 -7.17 12.46
CA ALA A 166 2.38 -8.10 11.76
C ALA A 166 0.99 -7.49 11.51
N THR A 167 0.49 -6.70 12.46
CA THR A 167 -0.78 -5.97 12.35
C THR A 167 -0.77 -4.99 11.17
N THR A 168 0.32 -4.26 10.98
CA THR A 168 0.46 -3.34 9.84
C THR A 168 0.61 -4.07 8.51
N ARG A 169 1.36 -5.18 8.48
CA ARG A 169 1.45 -6.03 7.28
C ARG A 169 0.07 -6.59 6.89
N GLY A 170 -0.72 -7.00 7.88
CA GLY A 170 -2.10 -7.46 7.70
C GLY A 170 -3.05 -6.36 7.21
N HIS A 171 -2.83 -5.10 7.63
CA HIS A 171 -3.61 -3.94 7.16
C HIS A 171 -3.55 -3.77 5.64
N PHE A 172 -2.36 -3.90 5.06
CA PHE A 172 -2.17 -3.80 3.60
C PHE A 172 -2.54 -5.10 2.86
N GLY A 173 -2.49 -6.26 3.51
CA GLY A 173 -2.71 -7.57 2.88
C GLY A 173 -4.16 -7.93 2.56
N LYS A 174 -5.16 -7.08 2.85
CA LYS A 174 -6.60 -7.40 2.78
C LYS A 174 -7.20 -7.53 1.36
N ARG A 175 -6.42 -7.88 0.33
CA ARG A 175 -6.94 -8.20 -1.01
C ARG A 175 -6.22 -9.39 -1.60
N PHE A 176 -6.70 -10.59 -1.25
CA PHE A 176 -6.82 -11.83 -2.06
C PHE A 176 -7.45 -12.94 -1.18
N ALA A 177 -8.58 -12.65 -0.53
CA ALA A 177 -9.46 -13.65 0.07
C ALA A 177 -10.87 -13.39 -0.44
#